data_AF-A0A968HEL3-F1
#
_entry.id   AF-A0A968HEL3-F1
#
_cell.length_a   1.000
_cell.length_b   1.000
_cell.length_c   1.000
_cell.angle_alpha   90.00
_cell.angle_beta   90.00
_cell.angle_gamma   90.00
#
_symmetry.space_group_name_H-M   'P 1'
#
loop_
_entity.id
_entity.type
_entity.pdbx_description
1 polymer ?
#
loop_
_entity_poly.entity_id
_entity_poly.type
_entity_poly.pdbx_seq_one_letter_code
_entity_poly.pdbx_strand_id
1 'polypeptide(L)'
;MKSLSKRLVQRQGISLKAGFTMIELLVAILISGVLVTGLMAIVIELLSSNQRETVRTETQQEMQAALEFIASEMREAVYIYDGGCLEREPARTECAGLFGATNPGRLPVPQNSVPILAFWKVDPLPDALDATCQAPTPPSCDTNPNPPEIPCRIPCLSGRMHVLVVYYLSKANQNTPWKGRARILRYELPRYDASGTPVPGYVDPGNSDTTFSIWPLT
;
A
#
# COMPACT_ATOMS: atom_id res chain seq x y z
N MET A 1 -112.54 -0.66 0.63
CA MET A 1 -112.46 0.77 0.31
C MET A 1 -111.01 1.22 0.48
N LYS A 2 -110.42 1.79 -0.60
CA LYS A 2 -109.30 2.76 -0.63
C LYS A 2 -107.94 2.33 0.01
N SER A 3 -106.78 2.49 -0.60
CA SER A 3 -106.41 2.91 -1.96
C SER A 3 -104.93 2.58 -2.14
N LEU A 4 -104.60 2.03 -3.31
CA LEU A 4 -103.28 2.04 -3.93
C LEU A 4 -102.65 3.44 -3.89
N SER A 5 -101.37 3.54 -3.54
CA SER A 5 -100.46 4.39 -4.33
C SER A 5 -99.01 3.97 -4.14
N LYS A 6 -98.47 3.36 -5.21
CA LYS A 6 -97.04 3.28 -5.49
C LYS A 6 -96.46 4.70 -5.50
N ARG A 7 -95.33 4.90 -4.83
CA ARG A 7 -94.35 5.92 -5.21
C ARG A 7 -92.97 5.27 -5.34
N LEU A 8 -92.74 4.74 -6.54
CA LEU A 8 -91.40 4.69 -7.11
C LEU A 8 -91.13 6.07 -7.69
N VAL A 9 -90.21 6.83 -7.09
CA VAL A 9 -89.43 7.83 -7.84
C VAL A 9 -87.98 7.72 -7.41
N GLN A 10 -87.30 6.98 -8.26
CA GLN A 10 -85.86 6.88 -8.44
C GLN A 10 -85.29 8.24 -8.85
N ARG A 11 -84.27 8.69 -8.11
CA ARG A 11 -83.20 9.54 -8.66
C ARG A 11 -81.88 9.01 -8.14
N GLN A 12 -81.33 8.05 -8.86
CA GLN A 12 -79.90 7.79 -8.84
C GLN A 12 -79.22 9.09 -9.31
N GLY A 13 -78.62 9.80 -8.37
CA GLY A 13 -77.79 10.95 -8.64
C GLY A 13 -76.56 10.50 -9.42
N ILE A 14 -76.60 10.77 -10.73
CA ILE A 14 -75.49 11.04 -11.63
C ILE A 14 -74.41 9.94 -11.66
N SER A 15 -74.57 8.99 -12.59
CA SER A 15 -73.38 8.37 -13.21
C SER A 15 -72.69 9.46 -14.01
N LEU A 16 -71.72 10.14 -13.40
CA LEU A 16 -70.70 10.87 -14.15
C LEU A 16 -69.86 9.81 -14.86
N LYS A 17 -70.25 9.44 -16.08
CA LYS A 17 -69.28 8.94 -17.06
C LYS A 17 -68.38 10.11 -17.44
N ALA A 18 -67.56 10.57 -16.50
CA ALA A 18 -66.43 11.44 -16.78
C ALA A 18 -65.34 10.54 -17.37
N GLY A 19 -65.43 10.30 -18.68
CA GLY A 19 -64.31 9.73 -19.41
C GLY A 19 -63.14 10.69 -19.32
N PHE A 20 -61.97 10.17 -18.96
CA PHE A 20 -60.72 10.93 -18.92
C PHE A 20 -60.55 11.69 -20.24
N THR A 21 -60.34 13.00 -20.17
CA THR A 21 -60.04 13.77 -21.38
C THR A 21 -58.59 13.50 -21.78
N MET A 22 -58.31 13.45 -23.10
CA MET A 22 -56.94 13.22 -23.60
C MET A 22 -55.94 14.26 -23.07
N ILE A 23 -56.41 15.48 -22.79
CA ILE A 23 -55.56 16.56 -22.27
C ILE A 23 -55.21 16.37 -20.80
N GLU A 24 -56.12 15.82 -19.99
CA GLU A 24 -55.86 15.52 -18.57
C GLU A 24 -54.81 14.41 -18.42
N LEU A 25 -54.86 13.41 -19.32
CA LEU A 25 -53.86 12.34 -19.40
C LEU A 25 -52.49 12.89 -19.87
N LEU A 26 -52.49 13.85 -20.82
CA LEU A 26 -51.27 14.51 -21.27
C LEU A 26 -50.61 15.33 -20.14
N VAL A 27 -51.39 16.09 -19.37
CA VAL A 27 -50.87 16.86 -18.24
C VAL A 27 -50.36 15.93 -17.14
N ALA A 28 -51.05 14.82 -16.85
CA ALA A 28 -50.61 13.83 -15.88
C ALA A 28 -49.26 13.20 -16.27
N ILE A 29 -49.05 12.88 -17.55
CA ILE A 29 -47.76 12.36 -18.06
C ILE A 29 -46.67 13.42 -17.91
N LEU A 30 -46.96 14.69 -18.23
CA LEU A 30 -45.99 15.79 -18.09
C LEU A 30 -45.53 15.96 -16.64
N ILE A 31 -46.47 16.03 -15.70
CA ILE A 31 -46.16 16.18 -14.27
C ILE A 31 -45.39 14.95 -13.77
N SER A 32 -45.83 13.74 -14.15
CA SER A 32 -45.15 12.50 -13.79
C SER A 32 -43.72 12.45 -14.33
N GLY A 33 -43.50 12.91 -15.57
CA GLY A 33 -42.17 13.00 -16.18
C GLY A 33 -41.23 13.89 -15.38
N VAL A 34 -41.68 15.10 -15.01
CA VAL A 34 -40.89 16.02 -14.18
C VAL A 34 -40.54 15.41 -12.83
N LEU A 35 -41.51 14.74 -12.17
CA LEU A 35 -41.28 14.08 -10.90
C LEU A 35 -40.25 12.94 -11.02
N VAL A 36 -40.38 12.07 -12.03
CA VAL A 36 -39.45 10.96 -12.28
C VAL A 36 -38.04 11.48 -12.56
N THR A 37 -37.90 12.54 -13.37
CA THR A 37 -36.59 13.15 -13.63
C THR A 37 -35.97 13.72 -12.36
N GLY A 38 -36.77 14.41 -11.52
CA GLY A 38 -36.29 14.94 -10.24
C GLY A 38 -35.81 13.83 -9.29
N LEU A 39 -36.57 12.74 -9.17
CA LEU A 39 -36.18 11.58 -8.37
C LEU A 39 -34.92 10.90 -8.90
N MET A 40 -34.79 10.78 -10.22
CA MET A 40 -33.61 10.20 -10.85
C MET A 40 -32.34 11.01 -10.56
N ALA A 41 -32.43 12.34 -10.58
CA ALA A 41 -31.31 13.22 -10.26
C ALA A 41 -30.81 12.98 -8.82
N ILE A 42 -31.73 12.88 -7.85
CA ILE A 42 -31.40 12.59 -6.45
C ILE A 42 -30.71 11.23 -6.32
N VAL A 43 -31.21 10.19 -7.00
CA VAL A 43 -30.59 8.85 -6.97
C VAL A 43 -29.16 8.89 -7.49
N ILE A 44 -28.89 9.62 -8.58
CA ILE A 44 -27.54 9.76 -9.14
C ILE A 44 -26.61 10.43 -8.12
N GLU A 45 -27.07 11.49 -7.46
CA GLU A 45 -26.29 12.17 -6.41
C GLU A 45 -25.98 11.22 -5.25
N LEU A 46 -26.97 10.48 -4.76
CA LEU A 46 -26.78 9.49 -3.69
C LEU A 46 -25.81 8.38 -4.08
N LEU A 47 -25.92 7.84 -5.30
CA LEU A 47 -24.99 6.81 -5.79
C LEU A 47 -23.57 7.35 -5.89
N SER A 48 -23.39 8.58 -6.40
CA SER A 48 -22.08 9.22 -6.51
C SER A 48 -21.45 9.47 -5.12
N SER A 49 -22.26 9.88 -4.15
CA SER A 49 -21.83 10.08 -2.77
C SER A 49 -21.45 8.76 -2.12
N ASN A 50 -22.28 7.74 -2.25
CA ASN A 50 -22.01 6.41 -1.71
C ASN A 50 -20.72 5.84 -2.30
N GLN A 51 -20.52 5.94 -3.62
CA GLN A 51 -19.29 5.48 -4.26
C GLN A 51 -18.06 6.19 -3.68
N ARG A 52 -18.13 7.51 -3.50
CA ARG A 52 -17.04 8.29 -2.92
C ARG A 52 -16.74 7.89 -1.48
N GLU A 53 -17.76 7.68 -0.66
CA GLU A 53 -17.59 7.26 0.73
C GLU A 53 -17.07 5.83 0.84
N THR A 54 -17.50 4.91 -0.03
CA THR A 54 -16.94 3.55 -0.11
C THR A 54 -15.45 3.60 -0.42
N VAL A 55 -15.04 4.31 -1.48
CA VAL A 55 -13.61 4.43 -1.86
C VAL A 55 -12.80 5.07 -0.73
N ARG A 56 -13.35 6.07 -0.05
CA ARG A 56 -12.69 6.70 1.10
C ARG A 56 -12.52 5.73 2.26
N THR A 57 -13.53 4.93 2.56
CA THR A 57 -13.49 3.96 3.65
C THR A 57 -12.50 2.84 3.34
N GLU A 58 -12.53 2.30 2.12
CA GLU A 58 -11.59 1.28 1.64
C GLU A 58 -10.14 1.79 1.73
N THR A 59 -9.87 2.98 1.19
CA THR A 59 -8.51 3.57 1.26
C THR A 59 -8.04 3.80 2.69
N GLN A 60 -8.93 4.17 3.62
CA GLN A 60 -8.57 4.30 5.03
C GLN A 60 -8.22 2.95 5.67
N GLN A 61 -8.98 1.90 5.38
CA GLN A 61 -8.70 0.55 5.85
C GLN A 61 -7.38 0.01 5.30
N GLU A 62 -7.13 0.19 3.99
CA GLU A 62 -5.88 -0.19 3.34
C GLU A 62 -4.68 0.55 3.94
N MET A 63 -4.81 1.86 4.18
CA MET A 63 -3.75 2.64 4.82
C MET A 63 -3.46 2.15 6.24
N GLN A 64 -4.48 1.81 7.03
CA GLN A 64 -4.30 1.26 8.37
C GLN A 64 -3.60 -0.10 8.32
N ALA A 65 -4.00 -0.98 7.40
CA ALA A 65 -3.35 -2.28 7.21
C ALA A 65 -1.88 -2.13 6.80
N ALA A 66 -1.59 -1.20 5.88
CA ALA A 66 -0.22 -0.92 5.45
C ALA A 66 0.63 -0.35 6.61
N LEU A 67 0.08 0.55 7.42
CA LEU A 67 0.78 1.09 8.59
C LEU A 67 1.04 0.02 9.65
N GLU A 68 0.09 -0.87 9.91
CA GLU A 68 0.30 -1.99 10.84
C GLU A 68 1.36 -2.96 10.32
N PHE A 69 1.38 -3.22 9.01
CA PHE A 69 2.44 -4.02 8.38
C PHE A 69 3.82 -3.38 8.59
N ILE A 70 3.99 -2.08 8.28
CA ILE A 70 5.25 -1.36 8.49
C ILE A 70 5.63 -1.37 9.97
N ALA A 71 4.67 -1.12 10.87
CA ALA A 71 4.90 -1.13 12.31
C ALA A 71 5.33 -2.52 12.81
N SER A 72 4.77 -3.60 12.27
CA SER A 72 5.19 -4.96 12.59
C SER A 72 6.64 -5.22 12.21
N GLU A 73 7.08 -4.79 11.02
CA GLU A 73 8.49 -4.91 10.62
C GLU A 73 9.40 -4.04 11.49
N MET A 74 8.97 -2.84 11.85
CA MET A 74 9.75 -1.95 12.73
C MET A 74 9.97 -2.54 14.12
N ARG A 75 9.04 -3.37 14.62
CA ARG A 75 9.22 -4.07 15.91
C ARG A 75 10.33 -5.12 15.86
N GLU A 76 10.68 -5.61 14.68
CA GLU A 76 11.77 -6.57 14.43
C GLU A 76 13.09 -5.88 14.06
N ALA A 77 13.11 -4.55 14.04
CA ALA A 77 14.30 -3.79 13.69
C ALA A 77 15.39 -3.89 14.76
N VAL A 78 16.62 -4.17 14.31
CA VAL A 78 17.85 -4.12 15.11
C VAL A 78 18.37 -2.69 15.23
N TYR A 79 18.22 -1.90 14.17
CA TYR A 79 18.68 -0.52 14.13
C TYR A 79 17.77 0.30 13.21
N ILE A 80 17.34 1.47 13.66
CA ILE A 80 16.49 2.40 12.89
C ILE A 80 17.29 3.67 12.61
N TYR A 81 17.32 4.10 11.35
CA TYR A 81 17.91 5.38 10.98
C TYR A 81 16.94 6.51 11.29
N ASP A 82 17.39 7.50 12.05
CA ASP A 82 16.64 8.73 12.23
C ASP A 82 16.75 9.64 11.00
N GLY A 83 15.91 10.69 10.94
CA GLY A 83 15.85 11.59 9.79
C GLY A 83 17.20 12.23 9.42
N GLY A 84 18.03 12.56 10.42
CA GLY A 84 19.36 13.14 10.21
C GLY A 84 20.41 12.13 9.72
N CYS A 85 20.13 10.83 9.88
CA CYS A 85 20.93 9.72 9.40
C CYS A 85 20.40 9.09 8.10
N LEU A 86 19.22 9.49 7.62
CA LEU A 86 18.74 9.13 6.28
C LEU A 86 19.49 9.96 5.22
N GLU A 87 19.41 11.28 5.33
CA GLU A 87 20.14 12.24 4.50
C GLU A 87 21.28 12.78 5.37
N ARG A 88 22.55 12.57 4.98
CA ARG A 88 23.71 12.94 5.82
C ARG A 88 23.63 14.43 6.19
N GLU A 89 23.19 14.73 7.41
CA GLU A 89 23.28 16.06 7.97
C GLU A 89 24.77 16.39 8.16
N PRO A 90 25.31 17.47 7.58
CA PRO A 90 26.74 17.77 7.67
C PRO A 90 27.23 17.99 9.11
N ALA A 91 26.31 18.27 10.05
CA ALA A 91 26.60 18.48 11.46
C ALA A 91 26.62 17.19 12.31
N ARG A 92 26.21 16.03 11.78
CA ARG A 92 26.16 14.77 12.52
C ARG A 92 27.35 13.88 12.18
N THR A 93 28.17 13.58 13.19
CA THR A 93 29.30 12.63 13.08
C THR A 93 28.93 11.22 13.52
N GLU A 94 27.77 11.03 14.13
CA GLU A 94 27.32 9.76 14.71
C GLU A 94 26.88 8.74 13.64
N CYS A 95 26.58 9.22 12.42
CA CYS A 95 26.14 8.38 11.31
C CYS A 95 26.64 8.87 9.96
N ALA A 96 26.84 7.92 9.04
CA ALA A 96 27.39 8.21 7.71
C ALA A 96 26.38 8.85 6.75
N GLY A 97 25.09 8.63 7.00
CA GLY A 97 23.98 8.98 6.12
C GLY A 97 23.81 7.99 4.96
N LEU A 98 22.58 7.50 4.76
CA LEU A 98 22.26 6.42 3.81
C LEU A 98 22.13 6.89 2.35
N PHE A 99 21.62 8.11 2.14
CA PHE A 99 21.29 8.67 0.83
C PHE A 99 22.04 9.98 0.54
N GLY A 100 22.40 10.28 -0.71
CA GLY A 100 23.12 11.50 -1.10
C GLY A 100 24.13 11.35 -2.25
N ALA A 101 24.64 12.47 -2.78
CA ALA A 101 25.42 12.50 -4.03
C ALA A 101 26.96 12.49 -3.87
N THR A 102 27.49 12.63 -2.65
CA THR A 102 28.90 13.01 -2.45
C THR A 102 29.81 11.92 -1.87
N ASN A 103 29.36 10.67 -1.71
CA ASN A 103 30.23 9.57 -1.25
C ASN A 103 29.95 8.25 -1.98
N PRO A 104 30.99 7.41 -2.23
CA PRO A 104 30.80 6.04 -2.72
C PRO A 104 30.04 5.19 -1.68
N GLY A 105 29.15 4.31 -2.15
CA GLY A 105 28.42 3.34 -1.32
C GLY A 105 26.96 3.68 -0.99
N ARG A 106 26.47 4.89 -1.28
CA ARG A 106 25.09 5.29 -0.95
C ARG A 106 24.04 4.56 -1.81
N LEU A 107 22.91 4.25 -1.20
CA LEU A 107 21.79 3.61 -1.90
C LEU A 107 21.19 4.56 -2.95
N PRO A 108 20.86 4.06 -4.16
CA PRO A 108 20.21 4.86 -5.18
C PRO A 108 18.79 5.23 -4.74
N VAL A 109 18.46 6.52 -4.79
CA VAL A 109 17.09 6.99 -4.55
C VAL A 109 16.31 6.93 -5.87
N PRO A 110 15.17 6.23 -5.93
CA PRO A 110 14.33 6.20 -7.14
C PRO A 110 13.88 7.60 -7.56
N GLN A 111 13.67 7.83 -8.86
CA GLN A 111 13.22 9.14 -9.36
C GLN A 111 11.93 9.61 -8.68
N ASN A 112 11.83 10.92 -8.41
CA ASN A 112 10.70 11.56 -7.75
C ASN A 112 10.24 10.86 -6.47
N SER A 113 11.19 10.31 -5.72
CA SER A 113 10.92 9.58 -4.47
C SER A 113 11.75 10.16 -3.34
N VAL A 114 11.17 10.15 -2.14
CA VAL A 114 11.82 10.63 -0.91
C VAL A 114 11.91 9.47 0.08
N PRO A 115 13.10 9.13 0.62
CA PRO A 115 13.21 8.12 1.67
C PRO A 115 12.53 8.63 2.94
N ILE A 116 11.67 7.82 3.53
CA ILE A 116 10.90 8.20 4.73
C ILE A 116 11.26 7.38 5.97
N LEU A 117 11.77 6.17 5.78
CA LEU A 117 12.12 5.25 6.85
C LEU A 117 13.16 4.26 6.34
N ALA A 118 14.22 4.02 7.10
CA ALA A 118 15.16 2.95 6.86
C ALA A 118 15.51 2.26 8.17
N PHE A 119 15.62 0.94 8.15
CA PHE A 119 16.01 0.16 9.30
C PHE A 119 16.63 -1.18 8.88
N TRP A 120 17.45 -1.72 9.77
CA TRP A 120 17.97 -3.08 9.67
C TRP A 120 17.07 -4.02 10.44
N LYS A 121 16.67 -5.13 9.83
CA LYS A 121 16.00 -6.25 10.49
C LYS A 121 16.79 -7.53 10.27
N VAL A 122 16.37 -8.59 10.94
CA VAL A 122 17.00 -9.92 10.82
C VAL A 122 16.04 -10.87 10.13
N ASP A 123 16.41 -11.34 8.95
CA ASP A 123 15.66 -12.32 8.18
C ASP A 123 16.35 -13.69 8.23
N PRO A 124 15.61 -14.80 8.02
CA PRO A 124 16.21 -16.13 7.88
C PRO A 124 17.14 -16.21 6.66
N LEU A 125 18.09 -17.15 6.70
CA LEU A 125 18.88 -17.49 5.52
C LEU A 125 17.98 -18.04 4.39
N PRO A 126 18.29 -17.75 3.12
CA PRO A 126 17.64 -18.41 1.99
C PRO A 126 17.78 -19.94 2.07
N ASP A 127 16.74 -20.68 1.66
CA ASP A 127 16.70 -22.15 1.71
C ASP A 127 17.94 -22.80 1.04
N ALA A 128 18.44 -22.20 -0.04
CA ALA A 128 19.65 -22.64 -0.73
C ALA A 128 20.90 -22.65 0.17
N LEU A 129 21.02 -21.66 1.06
CA LEU A 129 22.11 -21.59 2.03
C LEU A 129 21.82 -22.39 3.30
N ASP A 130 20.56 -22.49 3.71
CA ASP A 130 20.18 -23.29 4.88
C ASP A 130 20.52 -24.78 4.67
N ALA A 131 20.23 -25.33 3.48
CA ALA A 131 20.65 -26.68 3.12
C ALA A 131 22.17 -26.88 3.14
N THR A 132 22.93 -25.84 2.76
CA THR A 132 24.40 -25.83 2.81
C THR A 132 24.90 -25.84 4.25
N CYS A 133 24.21 -25.15 5.16
CA CYS A 133 24.53 -25.13 6.59
C CYS A 133 24.24 -26.46 7.31
N GLN A 134 23.33 -27.28 6.76
CA GLN A 134 22.98 -28.60 7.30
C GLN A 134 23.86 -29.74 6.74
N ALA A 135 24.79 -29.44 5.83
CA ALA A 135 25.67 -30.43 5.24
C ALA A 135 26.61 -31.06 6.31
N PRO A 136 26.94 -32.37 6.22
CA PRO A 136 27.81 -33.06 7.18
C PRO A 136 29.20 -32.44 7.33
N THR A 137 29.66 -31.77 6.26
CA THR A 137 30.84 -30.90 6.25
C THR A 137 30.35 -29.52 5.84
N PRO A 138 30.03 -28.61 6.77
CA PRO A 138 29.70 -27.24 6.42
C PRO A 138 30.89 -26.65 5.63
N PRO A 139 30.65 -25.78 4.64
CA PRO A 139 31.73 -25.19 3.85
C PRO A 139 32.74 -24.55 4.80
N SER A 140 33.94 -25.14 4.87
CA SER A 140 35.04 -24.59 5.65
C SER A 140 35.44 -23.27 5.02
N CYS A 141 35.59 -22.24 5.85
CA CYS A 141 36.08 -20.94 5.42
C CYS A 141 37.54 -21.12 4.98
N ASP A 142 37.73 -21.43 3.71
CA ASP A 142 39.08 -21.58 3.18
C ASP A 142 39.75 -20.21 3.24
N THR A 143 40.85 -20.11 3.98
CA THR A 143 41.55 -18.85 4.25
C THR A 143 42.34 -18.34 3.05
N ASN A 144 42.02 -18.80 1.84
CA ASN A 144 42.76 -18.47 0.63
C ASN A 144 41.97 -17.47 -0.21
N PRO A 145 42.34 -16.17 -0.19
CA PRO A 145 41.58 -15.13 -0.87
C PRO A 145 42.02 -15.09 -2.33
N ASN A 146 41.42 -15.91 -3.20
CA ASN A 146 41.49 -15.74 -4.65
C ASN A 146 40.42 -16.60 -5.36
N PRO A 147 39.36 -16.03 -5.94
CA PRO A 147 39.07 -14.60 -6.11
C PRO A 147 38.52 -13.95 -4.82
N PRO A 148 38.63 -12.62 -4.67
CA PRO A 148 38.32 -11.91 -3.43
C PRO A 148 36.84 -11.55 -3.35
N GLU A 149 35.90 -12.50 -3.28
CA GLU A 149 34.49 -12.12 -3.10
C GLU A 149 33.55 -13.21 -2.56
N ILE A 150 34.08 -14.22 -1.88
CA ILE A 150 33.24 -15.02 -0.97
C ILE A 150 33.90 -15.00 0.40
N PRO A 151 33.63 -13.99 1.26
CA PRO A 151 33.87 -14.19 2.66
C PRO A 151 32.90 -15.30 3.10
N CYS A 152 33.43 -16.51 3.23
CA CYS A 152 32.80 -17.61 3.96
C CYS A 152 32.57 -17.15 5.41
N ARG A 153 31.48 -16.42 5.59
CA ARG A 153 30.78 -16.21 6.85
C ARG A 153 29.30 -16.30 6.52
N ILE A 154 28.90 -17.37 5.83
CA ILE A 154 27.48 -17.74 5.84
C ILE A 154 27.19 -17.98 7.34
N PRO A 155 26.27 -17.21 7.96
CA PRO A 155 26.05 -17.23 9.40
C PRO A 155 25.25 -18.47 9.83
N CYS A 156 25.75 -19.68 9.50
CA CYS A 156 25.08 -20.95 9.75
C CYS A 156 24.74 -21.17 11.23
N LEU A 157 25.59 -20.68 12.15
CA LEU A 157 25.31 -20.75 13.59
C LEU A 157 24.09 -19.91 14.00
N SER A 158 23.88 -18.77 13.36
CA SER A 158 22.74 -17.90 13.65
C SER A 158 21.50 -18.24 12.83
N GLY A 159 21.66 -18.92 11.69
CA GLY A 159 20.56 -19.21 10.76
C GLY A 159 19.94 -17.96 10.12
N ARG A 160 20.56 -16.79 10.28
CA ARG A 160 19.93 -15.48 10.07
C ARG A 160 20.89 -14.48 9.46
N MET A 161 20.35 -13.52 8.71
CA MET A 161 21.11 -12.44 8.08
C MET A 161 20.47 -11.07 8.34
N HIS A 162 21.30 -10.02 8.34
CA HIS A 162 20.80 -8.64 8.42
C HIS A 162 20.34 -8.17 7.05
N VAL A 163 19.15 -7.59 6.99
CA VAL A 163 18.54 -7.03 5.78
C VAL A 163 18.22 -5.56 6.03
N LEU A 164 18.66 -4.70 5.12
CA LEU A 164 18.33 -3.29 5.15
C LEU A 164 17.02 -3.07 4.40
N VAL A 165 16.01 -2.57 5.11
CA VAL A 165 14.71 -2.22 4.55
C VAL A 165 14.61 -0.71 4.46
N VAL A 166 14.19 -0.22 3.30
CA VAL A 166 13.95 1.20 3.06
C VAL A 166 12.57 1.41 2.47
N TYR A 167 11.83 2.33 3.08
CA TYR A 167 10.58 2.84 2.55
C TYR A 167 10.76 4.20 1.90
N TYR A 168 10.23 4.35 0.68
CA TYR A 168 10.22 5.61 -0.07
C TYR A 168 8.79 6.07 -0.34
N LEU A 169 8.56 7.38 -0.25
CA LEU A 169 7.37 8.02 -0.80
C LEU A 169 7.63 8.43 -2.25
N SER A 170 7.07 7.71 -3.20
CA SER A 170 7.21 7.99 -4.63
C SER A 170 6.02 8.78 -5.17
N LYS A 171 6.30 9.87 -5.88
CA LYS A 171 5.33 10.66 -6.65
C LYS A 171 5.45 10.40 -8.15
N ALA A 172 6.30 9.46 -8.56
CA ALA A 172 6.51 9.11 -9.96
C ALA A 172 5.26 8.42 -10.53
N ASN A 173 4.71 8.99 -11.59
CA ASN A 173 3.54 8.45 -12.33
C ASN A 173 3.88 8.06 -13.77
N GLN A 174 5.16 7.92 -14.12
CA GLN A 174 5.54 7.56 -15.48
C GLN A 174 5.41 6.03 -15.66
N ASN A 175 4.49 5.61 -16.53
CA ASN A 175 4.31 4.22 -17.03
C ASN A 175 3.91 3.14 -16.01
N THR A 176 3.16 3.47 -14.95
CA THR A 176 2.68 2.46 -13.99
C THR A 176 1.15 2.40 -13.93
N PRO A 177 0.54 1.23 -13.59
CA PRO A 177 -0.91 1.11 -13.41
C PRO A 177 -1.46 1.94 -12.23
N TRP A 178 -0.59 2.61 -11.48
CA TRP A 178 -0.94 3.41 -10.32
C TRP A 178 -1.60 4.74 -10.71
N LYS A 179 -2.79 5.00 -10.19
CA LYS A 179 -3.54 6.26 -10.43
C LYS A 179 -3.50 7.25 -9.26
N GLY A 180 -2.82 6.91 -8.16
CA GLY A 180 -2.75 7.74 -6.96
C GLY A 180 -1.75 8.91 -7.07
N ARG A 181 -1.86 9.87 -6.14
CA ARG A 181 -0.96 11.05 -6.08
C ARG A 181 0.45 10.70 -5.59
N ALA A 182 0.57 9.67 -4.79
CA ALA A 182 1.84 9.11 -4.30
C ALA A 182 1.62 7.65 -3.90
N ARG A 183 2.71 6.90 -3.75
CA ARG A 183 2.72 5.53 -3.22
C ARG A 183 3.92 5.30 -2.33
N ILE A 184 3.79 4.37 -1.40
CA ILE A 184 4.92 3.87 -0.61
C ILE A 184 5.58 2.75 -1.41
N LEU A 185 6.89 2.85 -1.61
CA LEU A 185 7.72 1.81 -2.19
C LEU A 185 8.57 1.19 -1.09
N ARG A 186 8.72 -0.13 -1.13
CA ARG A 186 9.59 -0.88 -0.24
C ARG A 186 10.77 -1.40 -1.04
N TYR A 187 11.96 -1.22 -0.49
CA TYR A 187 13.22 -1.73 -1.03
C TYR A 187 13.91 -2.55 0.06
N GLU A 188 14.47 -3.68 -0.35
CA GLU A 188 15.23 -4.57 0.51
C GLU A 188 16.61 -4.77 -0.08
N LEU A 189 17.62 -4.66 0.77
CA LEU A 189 18.98 -5.07 0.46
C LEU A 189 19.37 -6.22 1.42
N PRO A 190 19.10 -7.48 1.04
CA PRO A 190 19.55 -8.63 1.80
C PRO A 190 21.02 -8.91 1.51
N ARG A 191 21.66 -9.67 2.42
CA ARG A 191 23.05 -10.13 2.22
C ARG A 191 23.17 -11.09 1.05
N TYR A 192 22.21 -11.99 0.93
CA TYR A 192 22.15 -13.04 -0.07
C TYR A 192 20.81 -12.97 -0.81
N ASP A 193 20.82 -13.27 -2.10
CA ASP A 193 19.59 -13.44 -2.86
C ASP A 193 18.94 -14.82 -2.60
N ALA A 194 17.80 -15.09 -3.24
CA ALA A 194 17.09 -16.35 -3.10
C ALA A 194 17.92 -17.59 -3.52
N SER A 195 18.93 -17.43 -4.37
CA SER A 195 19.86 -18.50 -4.75
C SER A 195 21.04 -18.67 -3.79
N GLY A 196 21.16 -17.79 -2.79
CA GLY A 196 22.29 -17.79 -1.87
C GLY A 196 23.51 -17.02 -2.38
N THR A 197 23.37 -16.26 -3.46
CA THR A 197 24.48 -15.46 -4.02
C THR A 197 24.59 -14.13 -3.27
N PRO A 198 25.80 -13.66 -2.90
CA PRO A 198 25.98 -12.35 -2.28
C PRO A 198 25.41 -11.22 -3.15
N VAL A 199 24.64 -10.31 -2.55
CA VAL A 199 24.06 -9.17 -3.28
C VAL A 199 25.12 -8.06 -3.44
N PRO A 200 25.37 -7.58 -4.68
CA PRO A 200 26.32 -6.49 -4.90
C PRO A 200 25.95 -5.23 -4.12
N GLY A 201 26.96 -4.56 -3.55
CA GLY A 201 26.76 -3.34 -2.75
C GLY A 201 26.30 -3.59 -1.32
N TYR A 202 26.09 -4.84 -0.90
CA TYR A 202 25.90 -5.18 0.50
C TYR A 202 27.24 -5.20 1.25
N VAL A 203 27.30 -4.50 2.38
CA VAL A 203 28.40 -4.57 3.34
C VAL A 203 27.80 -5.01 4.68
N ASP A 204 28.36 -6.04 5.32
CA ASP A 204 27.83 -6.58 6.57
C ASP A 204 28.10 -5.64 7.76
N PRO A 205 27.06 -5.05 8.39
CA PRO A 205 27.21 -4.15 9.53
C PRO A 205 27.67 -4.84 10.83
N GLY A 206 27.79 -6.17 10.84
CA GLY A 206 28.30 -6.97 11.96
C GLY A 206 29.81 -7.26 11.90
N ASN A 207 30.52 -6.77 10.89
CA ASN A 207 31.98 -6.90 10.79
C ASN A 207 32.73 -5.86 11.63
N SER A 208 34.05 -6.01 11.79
CA SER A 208 34.87 -5.07 12.57
C SER A 208 34.99 -3.67 11.97
N ASP A 209 34.77 -3.55 10.66
CA ASP A 209 35.14 -2.36 9.89
C ASP A 209 33.95 -1.44 9.61
N THR A 210 32.72 -1.89 9.86
CA THR A 210 31.51 -1.10 9.68
C THR A 210 30.47 -1.45 10.74
N THR A 211 29.65 -0.48 11.12
CA THR A 211 28.53 -0.66 12.06
C THR A 211 27.24 -0.17 11.43
N PHE A 212 26.10 -0.52 12.01
CA PHE A 212 24.80 -0.07 11.51
C PHE A 212 24.70 1.45 11.32
N SER A 213 25.33 2.27 12.19
CA SER A 213 25.24 3.74 12.07
C SER A 213 26.15 4.34 10.99
N ILE A 214 27.30 3.70 10.72
CA ILE A 214 28.30 4.19 9.75
C ILE A 214 28.23 3.50 8.39
N TRP A 215 27.38 2.48 8.24
CA TRP A 215 27.08 1.87 6.95
C TRP A 215 26.66 2.95 5.93
N PRO A 216 27.16 2.92 4.68
CA PRO A 216 27.93 1.85 4.03
C PRO A 216 29.46 2.09 4.06
N LEU A 217 29.94 3.02 4.89
CA LEU A 217 31.36 3.37 4.91
C LEU A 217 32.19 2.27 5.58
N THR A 218 33.35 2.01 4.98
CA THR A 218 34.45 1.18 5.47
C THR A 218 35.69 2.04 5.60
#